data_AF-A0A2V0NWK4-F1
#
_entry.id   AF-A0A2V0NWK4-F1
#
_cell.length_a   1.000
_cell.length_b   1.000
_cell.length_c   1.000
_cell.angle_alpha   90.00
_cell.angle_beta   90.00
_cell.angle_gamma   90.00
#
_symmetry.space_group_name_H-M   'P 1'
#
loop_
_entity.id
_entity.type
_entity.pdbx_description
1 polymer ?
#
loop_
_entity_poly.entity_id
_entity_poly.type
_entity_poly.pdbx_seq_one_letter_code
_entity_poly.pdbx_strand_id
1 'polypeptide(L)'
;MLLHRAPFASAARAAAPPRHALRVQAAKKGGGGKDKKGGGPKKAGGALADLMKKREAATGGEAQLATPVQYADPEVSMLLLSICDSYWRAYKEVLMPVELKQLPEAVYKAPFVCLAHNKFEEGVSDPQFVYANRAALRLFEGTWDDIVGLPSRMSADDTVQEERNSLLQQAADSGAISNYEGWRRSLKGKRFKIRGVRLFNVKLLTGELYGQAVVFNEYEEEDGTVVTVVGEEPPPPELPPTEEELAAAAAAIEAQAAAVRALKEERGLTNKDAEVVAAVAELKARKDAAAALQRKWEEMVGGTMEDEGEEEEP
;
A
#
# COMPACT_ATOMS: atom_id res chain seq x y z
N MET A 1 -45.53 -38.09 -29.06
CA MET A 1 -45.37 -37.12 -27.95
C MET A 1 -45.67 -35.72 -28.49
N LEU A 2 -46.53 -35.01 -27.76
CA LEU A 2 -47.14 -33.69 -27.99
C LEU A 2 -46.10 -32.58 -28.34
N LEU A 3 -46.33 -31.75 -29.38
CA LEU A 3 -47.02 -30.42 -29.38
C LEU A 3 -46.25 -29.39 -28.50
N HIS A 4 -45.71 -28.25 -28.95
CA HIS A 4 -46.32 -27.11 -29.68
C HIS A 4 -45.25 -26.17 -30.30
N ARG A 5 -45.62 -25.49 -31.41
CA ARG A 5 -44.96 -24.30 -31.97
C ARG A 5 -45.54 -23.01 -31.37
N ALA A 6 -44.74 -21.94 -31.50
CA ALA A 6 -45.07 -20.50 -31.70
C ALA A 6 -44.81 -19.57 -30.48
N PRO A 7 -44.74 -18.23 -30.67
CA PRO A 7 -43.89 -17.47 -31.63
C PRO A 7 -43.25 -16.18 -31.01
N PHE A 8 -42.38 -15.51 -31.80
CA PHE A 8 -42.02 -14.07 -31.84
C PHE A 8 -41.99 -13.19 -30.56
N ALA A 9 -40.84 -12.55 -30.32
CA ALA A 9 -40.78 -11.14 -29.88
C ALA A 9 -39.45 -10.49 -30.29
N SER A 10 -39.56 -9.52 -31.21
CA SER A 10 -38.53 -8.53 -31.53
C SER A 10 -38.63 -7.39 -30.52
N ALA A 11 -37.51 -7.00 -29.89
CA ALA A 11 -37.45 -5.83 -29.03
C ALA A 11 -36.23 -4.93 -29.36
N ALA A 12 -36.56 -3.84 -30.05
CA ALA A 12 -36.03 -2.48 -29.95
C ALA A 12 -34.52 -2.24 -29.69
N ARG A 13 -33.85 -1.74 -30.75
CA ARG A 13 -32.70 -0.82 -30.63
C ARG A 13 -33.13 0.44 -29.88
N ALA A 14 -32.47 0.72 -28.75
CA ALA A 14 -32.56 2.03 -28.10
C ALA A 14 -31.74 3.06 -28.88
N ALA A 15 -32.40 4.15 -29.26
CA ALA A 15 -31.81 5.28 -29.98
C ALA A 15 -30.96 6.16 -29.05
N ALA A 16 -29.78 6.55 -29.52
CA ALA A 16 -28.92 7.53 -28.87
C ALA A 16 -29.54 8.95 -28.94
N PRO A 17 -29.40 9.79 -27.90
CA PRO A 17 -29.89 11.17 -27.93
C PRO A 17 -29.02 12.06 -28.86
N PRO A 18 -29.61 13.08 -29.49
CA PRO A 18 -28.94 13.89 -30.50
C PRO A 18 -27.87 14.82 -29.89
N ARG A 19 -26.69 14.81 -30.50
CA ARG A 19 -25.61 15.78 -30.28
C ARG A 19 -26.05 17.15 -30.80
N HIS A 20 -26.28 18.11 -29.90
CA HIS A 20 -26.44 19.50 -30.28
C HIS A 20 -25.08 20.10 -30.67
N ALA A 21 -24.87 20.24 -31.98
CA ALA A 21 -23.77 21.01 -32.55
C ALA A 21 -23.99 22.50 -32.28
N LEU A 22 -23.11 23.11 -31.49
CA LEU A 22 -23.04 24.57 -31.35
C LEU A 22 -22.53 25.17 -32.67
N ARG A 23 -23.44 25.81 -33.42
CA ARG A 23 -23.12 26.72 -34.53
C ARG A 23 -22.53 28.01 -33.97
N VAL A 24 -21.24 28.26 -34.22
CA VAL A 24 -20.66 29.60 -34.08
C VAL A 24 -20.85 30.33 -35.41
N GLN A 25 -21.69 31.37 -35.43
CA GLN A 25 -21.80 32.27 -36.57
C GLN A 25 -20.66 33.29 -36.53
N ALA A 26 -19.97 33.45 -37.66
CA ALA A 26 -18.95 34.47 -37.86
C ALA A 26 -19.54 35.74 -38.50
N ALA A 27 -19.03 36.87 -37.98
CA ALA A 27 -18.82 38.19 -38.60
C ALA A 27 -20.03 39.11 -38.88
N LYS A 28 -19.96 40.35 -38.36
CA LYS A 28 -19.53 41.51 -39.18
C LYS A 28 -19.05 42.74 -38.39
N LYS A 29 -17.89 43.16 -38.84
CA LYS A 29 -17.07 44.39 -38.74
C LYS A 29 -17.80 45.76 -38.68
N GLY A 30 -17.22 46.66 -37.87
CA GLY A 30 -17.26 48.13 -37.98
C GLY A 30 -16.90 48.75 -36.63
N GLY A 31 -16.02 49.72 -36.44
CA GLY A 31 -15.06 50.45 -37.27
C GLY A 31 -14.46 51.55 -36.36
N GLY A 32 -13.12 51.74 -36.43
CA GLY A 32 -12.39 52.99 -36.14
C GLY A 32 -12.39 53.61 -34.72
N GLY A 33 -11.19 53.81 -34.14
CA GLY A 33 -10.94 54.96 -33.26
C GLY A 33 -10.03 54.77 -32.03
N LYS A 34 -8.72 54.98 -32.22
CA LYS A 34 -7.65 55.50 -31.31
C LYS A 34 -7.71 55.31 -29.77
N ASP A 35 -6.69 54.60 -29.27
CA ASP A 35 -5.72 54.95 -28.20
C ASP A 35 -6.18 55.62 -26.88
N LYS A 36 -6.25 54.84 -25.78
CA LYS A 36 -5.24 54.75 -24.69
C LYS A 36 -5.83 54.21 -23.37
N LYS A 37 -5.01 53.36 -22.72
CA LYS A 37 -4.96 52.97 -21.29
C LYS A 37 -6.11 52.13 -20.70
N GLY A 38 -5.79 50.89 -20.35
CA GLY A 38 -6.52 50.08 -19.37
C GLY A 38 -5.97 48.65 -19.36
N GLY A 39 -5.46 48.19 -18.21
CA GLY A 39 -4.69 46.95 -18.09
C GLY A 39 -5.44 45.68 -18.52
N GLY A 40 -4.75 44.83 -19.28
CA GLY A 40 -5.17 43.47 -19.59
C GLY A 40 -4.51 42.44 -18.65
N PRO A 41 -5.19 41.32 -18.33
CA PRO A 41 -4.79 40.38 -17.30
C PRO A 41 -3.59 39.51 -17.72
N LYS A 42 -2.70 39.25 -16.75
CA LYS A 42 -1.51 38.40 -16.90
C LYS A 42 -1.92 36.95 -17.21
N LYS A 43 -1.24 36.36 -18.20
CA LYS A 43 -1.27 34.92 -18.54
C LYS A 43 -0.88 34.09 -17.30
N ALA A 44 -1.81 33.26 -16.81
CA ALA A 44 -1.56 32.24 -15.80
C ALA A 44 -0.84 31.00 -16.39
N GLY A 45 0.31 31.21 -17.05
CA GLY A 45 1.14 30.15 -17.62
C GLY A 45 2.57 30.11 -17.07
N GLY A 46 2.94 31.03 -16.16
CA GLY A 46 4.30 31.16 -15.63
C GLY A 46 4.55 30.33 -14.37
N ALA A 47 3.56 30.16 -13.50
CA ALA A 47 3.79 29.60 -12.17
C ALA A 47 4.25 28.13 -12.18
N LEU A 48 3.71 27.32 -13.09
CA LEU A 48 4.10 25.91 -13.24
C LEU A 48 5.48 25.77 -13.91
N ALA A 49 5.76 26.60 -14.92
CA ALA A 49 7.05 26.61 -15.61
C ALA A 49 8.19 27.15 -14.71
N ASP A 50 7.93 28.18 -13.91
CA ASP A 50 8.88 28.72 -12.94
C ASP A 50 9.11 27.76 -11.77
N LEU A 51 8.09 27.00 -11.35
CA LEU A 51 8.23 25.93 -10.34
C LEU A 51 9.10 24.78 -10.87
N MET A 52 8.91 24.36 -12.12
CA MET A 52 9.72 23.32 -12.76
C MET A 52 11.17 23.77 -12.97
N LYS A 53 11.39 25.01 -13.41
CA LYS A 53 12.74 25.56 -13.65
C LYS A 53 13.54 25.78 -12.36
N LYS A 54 12.85 26.10 -11.26
CA LYS A 54 13.48 26.20 -9.92
C LYS A 54 13.87 24.83 -9.36
N ARG A 55 13.20 23.76 -9.81
CA ARG A 55 13.44 22.36 -9.42
C ARG A 55 14.56 21.70 -10.24
N GLU A 56 14.64 22.01 -11.53
CA GLU A 56 15.72 21.54 -12.43
C GLU A 56 17.11 22.06 -12.03
N ALA A 57 17.19 23.24 -11.40
CA ALA A 57 18.46 23.77 -10.89
C ALA A 57 18.99 23.02 -9.65
N ALA A 58 18.16 22.16 -9.02
CA ALA A 58 18.52 21.40 -7.82
C ALA A 58 18.91 19.93 -8.12
N THR A 59 18.78 19.44 -9.35
CA THR A 59 18.94 18.02 -9.72
C THR A 59 20.29 17.69 -10.38
N GLY A 60 21.34 18.44 -10.06
CA GLY A 60 22.71 18.24 -10.56
C GLY A 60 23.59 17.43 -9.60
N GLY A 61 23.31 16.13 -9.49
CA GLY A 61 24.07 15.16 -8.70
C GLY A 61 23.23 13.90 -8.62
N GLU A 62 23.84 12.70 -8.56
CA GLU A 62 23.12 11.46 -8.27
C GLU A 62 22.28 11.68 -7.01
N ALA A 63 21.01 12.03 -7.20
CA ALA A 63 20.13 12.40 -6.13
C ALA A 63 19.87 11.10 -5.38
N GLN A 64 20.61 10.89 -4.29
CA GLN A 64 20.14 10.10 -3.18
C GLN A 64 18.67 10.48 -2.99
N LEU A 65 17.79 9.56 -3.35
CA LEU A 65 16.35 9.67 -3.19
C LEU A 65 16.11 9.88 -1.70
N ALA A 66 16.08 11.14 -1.25
CA ALA A 66 15.90 11.47 0.15
C ALA A 66 14.58 10.87 0.64
N THR A 67 14.43 10.37 1.86
CA THR A 67 15.22 9.48 2.75
C THR A 67 14.15 8.92 3.74
N PRO A 68 14.37 7.82 4.47
CA PRO A 68 13.36 7.08 5.26
C PRO A 68 12.43 7.81 6.27
N VAL A 69 12.59 9.11 6.51
CA VAL A 69 11.94 9.75 7.67
C VAL A 69 10.47 10.04 7.44
N GLN A 70 10.06 10.40 6.22
CA GLN A 70 8.68 10.82 5.94
C GLN A 70 7.66 9.69 6.14
N TYR A 71 8.05 8.43 5.93
CA TYR A 71 7.11 7.32 6.15
C TYR A 71 6.84 7.07 7.63
N ALA A 72 7.72 7.53 8.53
CA ALA A 72 7.60 7.33 9.98
C ALA A 72 6.69 8.36 10.66
N ASP A 73 6.10 9.29 9.90
CA ASP A 73 5.13 10.23 10.41
C ASP A 73 3.90 9.48 10.98
N PRO A 74 3.37 9.85 12.16
CA PRO A 74 2.17 9.24 12.73
C PRO A 74 0.96 9.26 11.78
N GLU A 75 0.75 10.36 11.03
CA GLU A 75 -0.36 10.46 10.08
C GLU A 75 -0.20 9.47 8.93
N VAL A 76 1.03 9.31 8.42
CA VAL A 76 1.36 8.31 7.40
C VAL A 76 1.18 6.90 7.94
N SER A 77 1.55 6.65 9.19
CA SER A 77 1.38 5.35 9.83
C SER A 77 -0.10 4.97 9.94
N MET A 78 -0.96 5.92 10.33
CA MET A 78 -2.41 5.73 10.38
C MET A 78 -3.04 5.56 8.99
N LEU A 79 -2.54 6.28 7.99
CA LEU A 79 -2.94 6.09 6.59
C LEU A 79 -2.55 4.69 6.11
N LEU A 80 -1.34 4.22 6.40
CA LEU A 80 -0.88 2.89 6.01
C LEU A 80 -1.71 1.78 6.66
N LEU A 81 -2.06 1.93 7.94
CA LEU A 81 -2.99 1.02 8.60
C LEU A 81 -4.35 1.00 7.90
N SER A 82 -4.87 2.18 7.53
CA SER A 82 -6.12 2.32 6.78
C SER A 82 -6.05 1.69 5.38
N ILE A 83 -4.91 1.80 4.70
CA ILE A 83 -4.64 1.16 3.40
C ILE A 83 -4.63 -0.37 3.56
N CYS A 84 -3.94 -0.90 4.57
CA CYS A 84 -3.87 -2.34 4.83
C CYS A 84 -5.24 -2.92 5.22
N ASP A 85 -6.01 -2.26 6.09
CA ASP A 85 -7.38 -2.67 6.43
C ASP A 85 -8.29 -2.64 5.20
N SER A 86 -8.24 -1.55 4.41
CA SER A 86 -9.04 -1.42 3.20
C SER A 86 -8.69 -2.49 2.15
N TYR A 87 -7.40 -2.80 2.00
CA TYR A 87 -6.93 -3.89 1.12
C TYR A 87 -7.47 -5.25 1.57
N TRP A 88 -7.37 -5.56 2.87
CA TRP A 88 -7.92 -6.80 3.42
C TRP A 88 -9.43 -6.88 3.23
N ARG A 89 -10.17 -5.78 3.46
CA ARG A 89 -11.62 -5.76 3.22
C ARG A 89 -11.98 -6.04 1.77
N ALA A 90 -11.23 -5.46 0.83
CA ALA A 90 -11.45 -5.59 -0.61
C ALA A 90 -11.09 -6.97 -1.16
N TYR A 91 -9.94 -7.52 -0.77
CA TYR A 91 -9.37 -8.73 -1.40
C TYR A 91 -9.29 -9.95 -0.49
N LYS A 92 -9.59 -9.81 0.81
CA LYS A 92 -9.46 -10.88 1.83
C LYS A 92 -8.04 -11.44 1.94
N GLU A 93 -7.05 -10.61 1.63
CA GLU A 93 -5.63 -10.94 1.67
C GLU A 93 -4.89 -9.90 2.54
N VAL A 94 -3.81 -10.31 3.19
CA VAL A 94 -2.96 -9.40 3.97
C VAL A 94 -1.94 -8.75 3.05
N LEU A 95 -1.97 -7.41 2.95
CA LEU A 95 -1.04 -6.66 2.09
C LEU A 95 0.41 -6.75 2.59
N MET A 96 0.60 -6.65 3.90
CA MET A 96 1.90 -6.65 4.56
C MET A 96 1.78 -7.31 5.93
N PRO A 97 2.21 -8.57 6.10
CA PRO A 97 2.04 -9.32 7.33
C PRO A 97 3.17 -8.97 8.32
N VAL A 98 3.11 -7.78 8.91
CA VAL A 98 4.09 -7.32 9.90
C VAL A 98 3.38 -6.71 11.10
N GLU A 99 4.10 -6.58 12.22
CA GLU A 99 3.59 -5.84 13.37
C GLU A 99 3.36 -4.36 13.03
N LEU A 100 2.40 -3.73 13.70
CA LEU A 100 2.04 -2.32 13.48
C LEU A 100 3.25 -1.37 13.58
N LYS A 101 4.17 -1.64 14.53
CA LYS A 101 5.38 -0.83 14.73
C LYS A 101 6.36 -0.91 13.55
N GLN A 102 6.32 -1.98 12.76
CA GLN A 102 7.19 -2.22 11.61
C GLN A 102 6.51 -1.83 10.29
N LEU A 103 5.19 -1.67 10.29
CA LEU A 103 4.38 -1.45 9.10
C LEU A 103 4.88 -0.30 8.21
N PRO A 104 5.22 0.90 8.74
CA PRO A 104 5.63 2.00 7.88
C PRO A 104 6.91 1.72 7.08
N GLU A 105 7.91 1.15 7.75
CA GLU A 105 9.17 0.78 7.11
C GLU A 105 8.99 -0.38 6.13
N ALA A 106 8.22 -1.41 6.52
CA ALA A 106 7.95 -2.57 5.70
C ALA A 106 7.24 -2.21 4.39
N VAL A 107 6.16 -1.41 4.45
CA VAL A 107 5.44 -0.97 3.24
C VAL A 107 6.31 -0.02 2.40
N TYR A 108 7.11 0.85 3.04
CA TYR A 108 8.01 1.73 2.30
C TYR A 108 9.04 0.95 1.47
N LYS A 109 9.57 -0.15 2.02
CA LYS A 109 10.62 -0.98 1.40
C LYS A 109 10.11 -2.17 0.58
N ALA A 110 8.81 -2.40 0.59
CA ALA A 110 8.13 -3.58 0.07
C ALA A 110 8.49 -3.94 -1.39
N PRO A 111 8.38 -5.24 -1.76
CA PRO A 111 8.60 -5.74 -3.12
C PRO A 111 7.41 -5.46 -4.07
N PHE A 112 6.75 -4.32 -3.91
CA PHE A 112 5.67 -3.85 -4.78
C PHE A 112 5.66 -2.33 -4.79
N VAL A 113 5.06 -1.75 -5.83
CA VAL A 113 4.71 -0.32 -5.88
C VAL A 113 3.44 -0.10 -5.09
N CYS A 114 3.44 0.91 -4.21
CA CYS A 114 2.26 1.41 -3.52
C CYS A 114 2.19 2.93 -3.66
N LEU A 115 1.05 3.41 -4.17
CA LEU A 115 0.69 4.82 -4.25
C LEU A 115 -0.72 5.00 -3.68
N ALA A 116 -0.95 6.11 -3.00
CA ALA A 116 -2.30 6.48 -2.57
C ALA A 116 -2.56 7.96 -2.83
N HIS A 117 -3.80 8.31 -3.14
CA HIS A 117 -4.26 9.68 -3.27
C HIS A 117 -5.49 9.91 -2.41
N ASN A 118 -5.72 11.17 -2.00
CA ASN A 118 -6.94 11.56 -1.30
C ASN A 118 -8.17 11.46 -2.24
N LYS A 119 -9.37 11.62 -1.69
CA LYS A 119 -10.61 11.76 -2.45
C LYS A 119 -10.64 13.10 -3.18
N PHE A 120 -11.59 13.23 -4.10
CA PHE A 120 -11.90 14.55 -4.65
C PHE A 120 -12.40 15.46 -3.55
N GLU A 121 -11.71 16.59 -3.36
CA GLU A 121 -12.11 17.66 -2.46
C GLU A 121 -12.79 18.79 -3.23
N GLU A 122 -13.66 19.53 -2.56
CA GLU A 122 -14.34 20.67 -3.17
C GLU A 122 -13.32 21.73 -3.62
N GLY A 123 -13.41 22.15 -4.89
CA GLY A 123 -12.47 23.11 -5.49
C GLY A 123 -11.16 22.50 -6.02
N VAL A 124 -10.95 21.19 -5.86
CA VAL A 124 -9.78 20.47 -6.39
C VAL A 124 -10.18 19.70 -7.65
N SER A 125 -9.48 19.94 -8.77
CA SER A 125 -9.81 19.33 -10.07
C SER A 125 -9.39 17.86 -10.19
N ASP A 126 -8.47 17.40 -9.35
CA ASP A 126 -7.86 16.07 -9.43
C ASP A 126 -7.28 15.66 -8.06
N PRO A 127 -7.48 14.42 -7.60
CA PRO A 127 -7.00 14.01 -6.29
C PRO A 127 -5.46 13.99 -6.27
N GLN A 128 -4.89 14.34 -5.13
CA GLN A 128 -3.46 14.49 -4.95
C GLN A 128 -2.87 13.25 -4.29
N PHE A 129 -1.68 12.84 -4.73
CA PHE A 129 -0.97 11.77 -4.06
C PHE A 129 -0.64 12.17 -2.62
N VAL A 130 -0.93 11.29 -1.68
CA VAL A 130 -0.65 11.46 -0.24
C VAL A 130 0.43 10.50 0.25
N TYR A 131 0.75 9.47 -0.54
CA TYR A 131 1.72 8.45 -0.19
C TYR A 131 2.36 7.84 -1.43
N ALA A 132 3.66 7.56 -1.35
CA ALA A 132 4.41 6.82 -2.35
C ALA A 132 5.53 6.02 -1.67
N ASN A 133 5.56 4.69 -1.84
CA ASN A 133 6.65 3.87 -1.30
C ASN A 133 7.93 3.95 -2.16
N ARG A 134 9.04 3.39 -1.68
CA ARG A 134 10.35 3.47 -2.35
C ARG A 134 10.32 2.96 -3.79
N ALA A 135 9.57 1.89 -4.05
CA ALA A 135 9.41 1.36 -5.41
C ALA A 135 8.66 2.35 -6.32
N ALA A 136 7.58 2.97 -5.82
CA ALA A 136 6.87 4.03 -6.53
C ALA A 136 7.77 5.22 -6.87
N LEU A 137 8.52 5.73 -5.87
CA LEU A 137 9.44 6.85 -6.03
C LEU A 137 10.48 6.58 -7.15
N ARG A 138 11.05 5.37 -7.16
CA ARG A 138 12.00 4.95 -8.20
C ARG A 138 11.33 4.86 -9.57
N LEU A 139 10.19 4.20 -9.67
CA LEU A 139 9.49 3.97 -10.93
C LEU A 139 9.02 5.28 -11.59
N PHE A 140 8.52 6.21 -10.78
CA PHE A 140 8.07 7.52 -11.25
C PHE A 140 9.20 8.57 -11.31
N GLU A 141 10.44 8.17 -11.04
CA GLU A 141 11.65 8.98 -11.13
C GLU A 141 11.60 10.27 -10.30
N GLY A 142 11.05 10.18 -9.08
CA GLY A 142 10.86 11.29 -8.16
C GLY A 142 11.22 10.97 -6.71
N THR A 143 11.42 12.02 -5.93
CA THR A 143 11.49 11.99 -4.47
C THR A 143 10.10 12.06 -3.84
N TRP A 144 10.01 11.90 -2.52
CA TRP A 144 8.75 12.06 -1.79
C TRP A 144 8.10 13.42 -2.09
N ASP A 145 8.85 14.51 -1.98
CA ASP A 145 8.38 15.88 -2.24
C ASP A 145 8.08 16.12 -3.73
N ASP A 146 8.60 15.27 -4.63
CA ASP A 146 8.24 15.30 -6.04
C ASP A 146 6.88 14.67 -6.31
N ILE A 147 6.47 13.66 -5.54
CA ILE A 147 5.24 12.91 -5.81
C ILE A 147 4.10 13.32 -4.88
N VAL A 148 4.35 13.38 -3.57
CA VAL A 148 3.32 13.71 -2.58
C VAL A 148 2.89 15.16 -2.75
N GLY A 149 1.58 15.39 -2.85
CA GLY A 149 0.94 16.66 -3.21
C GLY A 149 0.73 16.88 -4.70
N LEU A 150 1.32 16.06 -5.59
CA LEU A 150 1.03 16.18 -7.02
C LEU A 150 -0.37 15.66 -7.35
N PRO A 151 -1.08 16.31 -8.29
CA PRO A 151 -2.27 15.76 -8.91
C PRO A 151 -1.97 14.38 -9.51
N SER A 152 -2.76 13.39 -9.14
CA SER A 152 -2.57 12.00 -9.59
C SER A 152 -2.64 11.84 -11.12
N ARG A 153 -3.23 12.80 -11.84
CA ARG A 153 -3.24 12.81 -13.32
C ARG A 153 -1.85 12.89 -13.91
N MET A 154 -0.87 13.39 -13.16
CA MET A 154 0.52 13.46 -13.62
C MET A 154 1.21 12.09 -13.74
N SER A 155 0.56 11.02 -13.27
CA SER A 155 1.01 9.64 -13.53
C SER A 155 0.63 9.10 -14.91
N ALA A 156 -0.18 9.83 -15.68
CA ALA A 156 -0.72 9.43 -16.97
C ALA A 156 -0.46 10.50 -18.03
N ASP A 157 -0.17 10.06 -19.25
CA ASP A 157 -0.11 10.95 -20.41
C ASP A 157 -1.50 11.37 -20.88
N ASP A 158 -1.58 12.51 -21.57
CA ASP A 158 -2.84 13.04 -22.14
C ASP A 158 -3.61 11.99 -22.95
N THR A 159 -2.90 11.08 -23.64
CA THR A 159 -3.51 10.02 -24.46
C THR A 159 -4.19 8.92 -23.65
N VAL A 160 -3.91 8.79 -22.35
CA VAL A 160 -4.41 7.73 -21.46
C VAL A 160 -5.13 8.27 -20.23
N GLN A 161 -5.39 9.58 -20.18
CA GLN A 161 -6.17 10.19 -19.09
C GLN A 161 -7.60 9.67 -19.01
N GLU A 162 -8.27 9.47 -20.15
CA GLU A 162 -9.64 8.94 -20.17
C GLU A 162 -9.71 7.53 -19.56
N GLU A 163 -8.75 6.68 -19.89
CA GLU A 163 -8.63 5.33 -19.34
C GLU A 163 -8.37 5.35 -17.83
N ARG A 164 -7.42 6.20 -17.38
CA ARG A 164 -7.14 6.43 -15.96
C ARG A 164 -8.40 6.90 -15.22
N ASN A 165 -9.14 7.86 -15.77
CA ASN A 165 -10.35 8.39 -15.13
C ASN A 165 -11.46 7.35 -15.05
N SER A 166 -11.63 6.55 -16.11
CA SER A 166 -12.59 5.44 -16.11
C SER A 166 -12.23 4.41 -15.04
N LEU A 167 -10.94 4.07 -14.91
CA LEU A 167 -10.46 3.15 -13.89
C LEU A 167 -10.75 3.66 -12.46
N LEU A 168 -10.42 4.93 -12.19
CA LEU A 168 -10.69 5.53 -10.87
C LEU A 168 -12.18 5.53 -10.54
N GLN A 169 -13.02 5.91 -11.50
CA GLN A 169 -14.48 5.94 -11.32
C GLN A 169 -15.03 4.54 -11.05
N GLN A 170 -14.60 3.55 -11.84
CA GLN A 170 -15.00 2.17 -11.62
C GLN A 170 -14.63 1.68 -10.22
N ALA A 171 -13.42 1.98 -9.74
CA ALA A 171 -13.00 1.59 -8.40
C ALA A 171 -13.76 2.37 -7.30
N ALA A 172 -14.10 3.64 -7.57
CA ALA A 172 -14.92 4.43 -6.67
C ALA A 172 -16.30 3.80 -6.48
N ASP A 173 -16.91 3.32 -7.57
CA ASP A 173 -18.24 2.72 -7.58
C ASP A 173 -18.27 1.29 -7.04
N SER A 174 -17.31 0.44 -7.43
CA SER A 174 -17.24 -0.97 -7.04
C SER A 174 -16.54 -1.21 -5.70
N GLY A 175 -15.78 -0.22 -5.20
CA GLY A 175 -14.92 -0.33 -4.04
C GLY A 175 -13.52 -0.87 -4.33
N ALA A 176 -13.36 -1.73 -5.34
CA ALA A 176 -12.07 -2.28 -5.76
C ALA A 176 -12.09 -2.85 -7.18
N ILE A 177 -10.91 -2.90 -7.80
CA ILE A 177 -10.62 -3.49 -9.11
C ILE A 177 -9.34 -4.32 -9.00
N SER A 178 -9.25 -5.40 -9.78
CA SER A 178 -8.07 -6.26 -9.87
C SER A 178 -7.65 -6.49 -11.32
N ASN A 179 -6.39 -6.86 -11.50
CA ASN A 179 -5.82 -7.29 -12.77
C ASN A 179 -5.97 -6.25 -13.90
N TYR A 180 -5.92 -4.97 -13.53
CA TYR A 180 -5.86 -3.90 -14.52
C TYR A 180 -4.43 -3.76 -15.06
N GLU A 181 -4.33 -3.39 -16.33
CA GLU A 181 -3.07 -2.98 -16.94
C GLU A 181 -3.28 -1.65 -17.67
N GLY A 182 -2.27 -0.79 -17.69
CA GLY A 182 -2.41 0.49 -18.39
C GLY A 182 -1.10 1.24 -18.54
N TRP A 183 -1.01 2.08 -19.56
CA TRP A 183 0.18 2.90 -19.78
C TRP A 183 0.23 4.08 -18.82
N ARG A 184 1.43 4.34 -18.28
CA ARG A 184 1.74 5.43 -17.36
C ARG A 184 3.02 6.12 -17.82
N ARG A 185 3.28 7.30 -17.25
CA ARG A 185 4.47 8.09 -17.50
C ARG A 185 5.10 8.53 -16.18
N SER A 186 6.42 8.43 -16.08
CA SER A 186 7.21 8.95 -14.97
C SER A 186 7.30 10.49 -15.01
N LEU A 187 7.73 11.12 -13.93
CA LEU A 187 7.91 12.58 -13.90
C LEU A 187 8.95 13.08 -14.90
N LYS A 188 9.90 12.22 -15.33
CA LYS A 188 10.92 12.53 -16.33
C LYS A 188 10.54 12.09 -17.75
N GLY A 189 9.35 11.54 -17.93
CA GLY A 189 8.81 11.21 -19.25
C GLY A 189 9.00 9.77 -19.71
N LYS A 190 9.63 8.89 -18.91
CA LYS A 190 9.72 7.46 -19.20
C LYS A 190 8.32 6.85 -19.16
N ARG A 191 7.93 6.16 -20.24
CA ARG A 191 6.65 5.45 -20.28
C ARG A 191 6.84 3.99 -19.90
N PHE A 192 5.82 3.43 -19.26
CA PHE A 192 5.77 2.04 -18.85
C PHE A 192 4.31 1.61 -18.72
N LYS A 193 4.05 0.32 -18.89
CA LYS A 193 2.72 -0.26 -18.69
C LYS A 193 2.67 -0.95 -17.34
N ILE A 194 1.86 -0.45 -16.41
CA ILE A 194 1.62 -1.14 -15.13
C ILE A 194 0.80 -2.40 -15.38
N ARG A 195 1.06 -3.49 -14.64
CA ARG A 195 0.41 -4.80 -14.83
C ARG A 195 -0.08 -5.38 -13.52
N GLY A 196 -1.10 -6.24 -13.59
CA GLY A 196 -1.63 -6.94 -12.42
C GLY A 196 -2.18 -6.01 -11.33
N VAL A 197 -2.62 -4.81 -11.70
CA VAL A 197 -2.89 -3.73 -10.76
C VAL A 197 -4.13 -4.02 -9.93
N ARG A 198 -3.98 -3.83 -8.61
CA ARG A 198 -5.09 -3.76 -7.65
C ARG A 198 -5.30 -2.32 -7.23
N LEU A 199 -6.49 -1.78 -7.50
CA LEU A 199 -6.91 -0.43 -7.13
C LEU A 199 -8.13 -0.52 -6.23
N PHE A 200 -8.11 0.14 -5.09
CA PHE A 200 -9.18 0.03 -4.09
C PHE A 200 -9.42 1.34 -3.35
N ASN A 201 -10.64 1.52 -2.87
CA ASN A 201 -11.01 2.65 -2.02
C ASN A 201 -10.37 2.49 -0.64
N VAL A 202 -9.76 3.57 -0.15
CA VAL A 202 -9.20 3.65 1.20
C VAL A 202 -10.21 4.33 2.10
N LYS A 203 -10.62 3.64 3.16
CA LYS A 203 -11.40 4.21 4.26
C LYS A 203 -10.50 4.37 5.47
N LEU A 204 -10.65 5.50 6.17
CA LEU A 204 -10.07 5.66 7.49
C LEU A 204 -10.69 4.63 8.44
N LEU A 205 -10.03 4.36 9.57
CA LEU A 205 -10.55 3.47 10.61
C LEU A 205 -11.89 3.93 11.19
N THR A 206 -12.21 5.22 11.06
CA THR A 206 -13.53 5.79 11.39
C THR A 206 -14.64 5.40 10.40
N GLY A 207 -14.30 4.72 9.30
CA GLY A 207 -15.21 4.34 8.23
C GLY A 207 -15.38 5.38 7.11
N GLU A 208 -14.83 6.59 7.28
CA GLU A 208 -14.91 7.64 6.27
C GLU A 208 -14.06 7.31 5.05
N LEU A 209 -14.59 7.55 3.83
CA LEU A 209 -13.81 7.47 2.61
C LEU A 209 -12.70 8.54 2.63
N TYR A 210 -11.45 8.08 2.57
CA TYR A 210 -10.27 8.93 2.51
C TYR A 210 -9.84 9.20 1.07
N GLY A 211 -9.85 8.17 0.21
CA GLY A 211 -9.31 8.23 -1.14
C GLY A 211 -9.17 6.86 -1.77
N GLN A 212 -8.12 6.65 -2.57
CA GLN A 212 -7.85 5.36 -3.23
C GLN A 212 -6.36 5.03 -3.19
N ALA A 213 -6.04 3.75 -3.18
CA ALA A 213 -4.68 3.23 -3.22
C ALA A 213 -4.53 2.19 -4.32
N VAL A 214 -3.32 2.13 -4.89
CA VAL A 214 -2.95 1.21 -5.94
C VAL A 214 -1.73 0.40 -5.54
N VAL A 215 -1.79 -0.91 -5.79
CA VAL A 215 -0.70 -1.86 -5.53
C VAL A 215 -0.47 -2.71 -6.78
N PHE A 216 0.81 -2.87 -7.15
CA PHE A 216 1.25 -3.79 -8.20
C PHE A 216 2.74 -4.11 -8.04
N ASN A 217 3.19 -5.25 -8.56
CA ASN A 217 4.58 -5.68 -8.49
C ASN A 217 5.22 -5.90 -9.87
N GLU A 218 4.49 -5.69 -10.97
CA GLU A 218 5.02 -5.85 -12.33
C GLU A 218 4.70 -4.65 -13.21
N TYR A 219 5.64 -4.29 -14.07
CA TYR A 219 5.43 -3.35 -15.16
C TYR A 219 6.24 -3.75 -16.39
N GLU A 220 5.80 -3.30 -17.55
CA GLU A 220 6.47 -3.50 -18.83
C GLU A 220 7.06 -2.16 -19.30
N GLU A 221 8.34 -2.16 -19.67
CA GLU A 221 8.99 -1.00 -20.28
C GLU A 221 8.57 -0.82 -21.75
N GLU A 222 8.87 0.33 -22.37
CA GLU A 222 8.47 0.57 -23.77
C GLU A 222 9.06 -0.44 -24.78
N ASP A 223 10.17 -1.08 -24.45
CA ASP A 223 10.81 -2.09 -25.30
C ASP A 223 10.21 -3.50 -25.12
N GLY A 224 9.19 -3.65 -24.27
CA GLY A 224 8.53 -4.91 -23.96
C GLY A 224 9.17 -5.70 -22.81
N THR A 225 10.22 -5.19 -22.17
CA THR A 225 10.86 -5.83 -21.02
C THR A 225 9.92 -5.79 -19.82
N VAL A 226 9.56 -6.96 -19.28
CA VAL A 226 8.77 -7.06 -18.05
C VAL A 226 9.70 -7.04 -16.84
N VAL A 227 9.47 -6.08 -15.95
CA VAL A 227 10.21 -5.91 -14.71
C VAL A 227 9.31 -6.26 -13.54
N THR A 228 9.75 -7.21 -12.72
CA THR A 228 9.18 -7.47 -11.41
C THR A 228 9.88 -6.60 -10.37
N VAL A 229 9.11 -5.88 -9.57
CA VAL A 229 9.61 -5.03 -8.49
C VAL A 229 10.27 -5.90 -7.43
N VAL A 230 11.55 -5.64 -7.20
CA VAL A 230 12.31 -6.27 -6.11
C VAL A 230 12.43 -5.26 -4.96
N GLY A 231 12.02 -5.67 -3.76
CA GLY A 231 12.11 -4.89 -2.54
C GLY A 231 12.82 -5.66 -1.43
N GLU A 232 12.84 -5.09 -0.23
CA GLU A 232 13.18 -5.87 0.97
C GLU A 232 11.90 -6.57 1.40
N GLU A 233 11.89 -7.90 1.33
CA GLU A 233 10.81 -8.67 1.95
C GLU A 233 10.86 -8.37 3.45
N PRO A 234 9.74 -8.01 4.09
CA PRO A 234 9.74 -7.78 5.53
C PRO A 234 10.21 -9.03 6.27
N PRO A 235 10.82 -8.90 7.45
CA PRO A 235 10.95 -10.05 8.33
C PRO A 235 9.55 -10.64 8.56
N PRO A 236 9.40 -11.98 8.61
CA PRO A 236 8.13 -12.60 8.93
C PRO A 236 7.56 -12.01 10.23
N PRO A 237 6.23 -11.87 10.36
CA PRO A 237 5.65 -11.38 11.60
C PRO A 237 6.11 -12.30 12.72
N GLU A 238 6.54 -11.73 13.84
CA GLU A 238 6.80 -12.56 15.01
C GLU A 238 5.45 -13.16 15.44
N LEU A 239 5.35 -14.49 15.41
CA LEU A 239 4.18 -15.20 15.90
C LEU A 239 4.35 -15.47 17.40
N PRO A 240 3.26 -15.47 18.19
CA PRO A 240 3.33 -15.95 19.55
C PRO A 240 3.82 -17.40 19.54
N PRO A 241 4.60 -17.83 20.55
CA PRO A 241 4.89 -19.24 20.74
C PRO A 241 3.58 -20.06 20.72
N THR A 242 3.59 -21.20 20.08
CA THR A 242 2.43 -22.10 20.09
C THR A 242 2.34 -22.85 21.43
N GLU A 243 1.13 -23.28 21.79
CA GLU A 243 0.94 -24.18 22.95
C GLU A 243 1.77 -25.47 22.80
N GLU A 244 1.94 -25.96 21.58
CA GLU A 244 2.79 -27.12 21.27
C GLU A 244 4.27 -26.84 21.58
N GLU A 245 4.79 -25.66 21.22
CA GLU A 245 6.16 -25.25 21.55
C GLU A 245 6.37 -25.10 23.07
N LEU A 246 5.39 -24.56 23.78
CA LEU A 246 5.42 -24.49 25.25
C LEU A 246 5.42 -25.88 25.88
N ALA A 247 4.55 -26.77 25.39
CA ALA A 247 4.49 -28.17 25.84
C ALA A 247 5.78 -28.93 25.54
N ALA A 248 6.36 -28.73 24.36
CA ALA A 248 7.64 -29.32 23.97
C ALA A 248 8.79 -28.83 24.86
N ALA A 249 8.81 -27.53 25.20
CA ALA A 249 9.80 -26.96 26.12
C ALA A 249 9.66 -27.55 27.54
N ALA A 250 8.43 -27.72 28.03
CA ALA A 250 8.16 -28.38 29.31
C ALA A 250 8.61 -29.86 29.31
N ALA A 251 8.29 -30.61 28.26
CA ALA A 251 8.72 -31.99 28.10
C ALA A 251 10.26 -32.11 28.04
N ALA A 252 10.93 -31.17 27.37
CA ALA A 252 12.39 -31.12 27.28
C ALA A 252 13.06 -30.84 28.64
N ILE A 253 12.41 -30.08 29.53
CA ILE A 253 12.86 -29.86 30.91
C ILE A 253 12.71 -31.15 31.72
N GLU A 254 11.57 -31.83 31.63
CA GLU A 254 11.33 -33.08 32.37
C GLU A 254 12.29 -34.18 31.91
N ALA A 255 12.53 -34.32 30.60
CA ALA A 255 13.49 -35.27 30.07
C ALA A 255 14.92 -35.01 30.57
N GLN A 256 15.35 -33.74 30.59
CA GLN A 256 16.68 -33.40 31.11
C GLN A 256 16.76 -33.57 32.63
N ALA A 257 15.70 -33.26 33.37
CA ALA A 257 15.63 -33.51 34.81
C ALA A 257 15.73 -35.01 35.12
N ALA A 258 15.07 -35.86 34.32
CA ALA A 258 15.19 -37.31 34.40
C ALA A 258 16.63 -37.78 34.11
N ALA A 259 17.29 -37.21 33.08
CA ALA A 259 18.70 -37.52 32.78
C ALA A 259 19.64 -37.16 33.95
N VAL A 260 19.44 -36.00 34.58
CA VAL A 260 20.20 -35.61 35.78
C VAL A 260 19.99 -36.59 36.94
N ARG A 261 18.75 -37.09 37.14
CA ARG A 261 18.45 -38.11 38.17
C ARG A 261 19.14 -39.44 37.84
N ALA A 262 19.06 -39.90 36.60
CA ALA A 262 19.70 -41.15 36.16
C ALA A 262 21.22 -41.13 36.36
N LEU A 263 21.90 -40.00 36.07
CA LEU A 263 23.33 -39.85 36.36
C LEU A 263 23.68 -40.06 37.84
N LYS A 264 22.80 -39.61 38.75
CA LYS A 264 23.03 -39.73 40.19
C LYS A 264 22.64 -41.10 40.74
N GLU A 265 21.51 -41.63 40.29
CA GLU A 265 20.92 -42.86 40.83
C GLU A 265 21.51 -44.12 40.19
N GLU A 266 21.65 -44.14 38.86
CA GLU A 266 22.12 -45.33 38.14
C GLU A 266 23.65 -45.38 38.06
N ARG A 267 24.31 -44.23 37.93
CA ARG A 267 25.77 -44.14 37.80
C ARG A 267 26.47 -43.72 39.10
N GLY A 268 25.72 -43.43 40.16
CA GLY A 268 26.27 -43.07 41.47
C GLY A 268 27.04 -41.75 41.49
N LEU A 269 26.87 -40.90 40.46
CA LEU A 269 27.60 -39.64 40.35
C LEU A 269 27.04 -38.61 41.34
N THR A 270 27.92 -37.74 41.81
CA THR A 270 27.62 -36.67 42.75
C THR A 270 27.50 -35.33 42.04
N ASN A 271 27.02 -34.30 42.76
CA ASN A 271 26.95 -32.94 42.22
C ASN A 271 28.31 -32.31 41.87
N LYS A 272 29.42 -32.96 42.21
CA LYS A 272 30.77 -32.49 41.90
C LYS A 272 31.31 -33.08 40.59
N ASP A 273 30.68 -34.14 40.09
CA ASP A 273 31.11 -34.81 38.87
C ASP A 273 30.79 -33.93 37.65
N ALA A 274 31.77 -33.79 36.76
CA ALA A 274 31.68 -32.89 35.62
C ALA A 274 30.44 -33.17 34.75
N GLU A 275 30.04 -34.43 34.63
CA GLU A 275 28.86 -34.85 33.88
C GLU A 275 27.56 -34.36 34.52
N VAL A 276 27.43 -34.46 35.84
CA VAL A 276 26.26 -33.97 36.59
C VAL A 276 26.21 -32.44 36.54
N VAL A 277 27.36 -31.78 36.66
CA VAL A 277 27.47 -30.31 36.55
C VAL A 277 27.02 -29.85 35.16
N ALA A 278 27.50 -30.50 34.09
CA ALA A 278 27.10 -30.18 32.72
C ALA A 278 25.60 -30.41 32.49
N ALA A 279 25.06 -31.55 32.95
CA ALA A 279 23.65 -31.88 32.78
C ALA A 279 22.72 -30.92 33.55
N VAL A 280 23.12 -30.47 34.75
CA VAL A 280 22.40 -29.46 35.53
C VAL A 280 22.48 -28.08 34.86
N ALA A 281 23.62 -27.72 34.29
CA ALA A 281 23.76 -26.47 33.53
C ALA A 281 22.84 -26.46 32.30
N GLU A 282 22.75 -27.57 31.58
CA GLU A 282 21.81 -27.74 30.47
C GLU A 282 20.35 -27.69 30.95
N LEU A 283 20.02 -28.33 32.07
CA LEU A 283 18.68 -28.24 32.67
C LEU A 283 18.32 -26.79 33.00
N LYS A 284 19.26 -26.02 33.56
CA LYS A 284 19.06 -24.60 33.85
C LYS A 284 18.83 -23.81 32.57
N ALA A 285 19.65 -24.02 31.54
CA ALA A 285 19.49 -23.35 30.25
C ALA A 285 18.12 -23.63 29.61
N ARG A 286 17.64 -24.88 29.68
CA ARG A 286 16.30 -25.27 29.20
C ARG A 286 15.18 -24.59 29.99
N LYS A 287 15.31 -24.50 31.31
CA LYS A 287 14.36 -23.76 32.16
C LYS A 287 14.32 -22.27 31.85
N ASP A 288 15.49 -21.65 31.69
CA ASP A 288 15.61 -20.23 31.34
C ASP A 288 14.99 -19.95 29.96
N ALA A 289 15.22 -20.83 28.97
CA ALA A 289 14.63 -20.75 27.64
C ALA A 289 13.11 -20.92 27.66
N ALA A 290 12.58 -21.92 28.39
CA ALA A 290 11.14 -22.11 28.53
C ALA A 290 10.47 -20.93 29.25
N ALA A 291 11.11 -20.33 30.26
CA ALA A 291 10.61 -19.13 30.92
C ALA A 291 10.62 -17.90 30.01
N ALA A 292 11.56 -17.79 29.07
CA ALA A 292 11.52 -16.77 28.03
C ALA A 292 10.39 -17.02 27.02
N LEU A 293 10.19 -18.27 26.62
CA LEU A 293 9.09 -18.67 25.73
C LEU A 293 7.72 -18.38 26.37
N GLN A 294 7.55 -18.74 27.64
CA GLN A 294 6.35 -18.47 28.42
C GLN A 294 6.07 -16.98 28.56
N ARG A 295 7.08 -16.17 28.90
CA ARG A 295 6.93 -14.70 28.96
C ARG A 295 6.54 -14.11 27.61
N LYS A 296 7.17 -14.57 26.52
CA LYS A 296 6.82 -14.11 25.16
C LYS A 296 5.38 -14.48 24.81
N TRP A 297 4.93 -15.67 25.19
CA TRP A 297 3.53 -16.07 25.02
C TRP A 297 2.58 -15.19 25.84
N GLU A 298 2.90 -14.93 27.11
CA GLU A 298 2.11 -14.04 27.98
C GLU A 298 2.06 -12.60 27.44
N GLU A 299 3.17 -12.06 26.94
CA GLU A 299 3.24 -10.73 26.34
C GLU A 299 2.39 -10.62 25.08
N MET A 300 2.43 -11.64 24.20
CA MET A 300 1.77 -11.60 22.89
C MET A 300 0.32 -12.09 22.91
N VAL A 301 -0.04 -13.00 23.82
CA VAL A 301 -1.37 -13.63 23.92
C VAL A 301 -2.11 -13.22 25.20
N GLY A 302 -1.39 -13.02 26.31
CA GLY A 302 -1.99 -12.54 27.55
C GLY A 302 -2.47 -11.09 27.45
N GLY A 303 -1.74 -10.24 26.73
CA GLY A 303 -2.17 -8.86 26.43
C GLY A 303 -3.45 -8.75 25.60
N THR A 304 -3.81 -9.79 24.84
CA THR A 304 -5.07 -9.83 24.08
C THR A 304 -6.29 -10.25 24.90
N MET A 305 -6.13 -10.87 26.07
CA MET A 305 -7.27 -11.29 26.91
C MET A 305 -7.72 -10.23 27.93
N GLU A 306 -6.89 -9.24 28.28
CA GLU A 306 -7.29 -8.17 29.19
C GLU A 306 -8.12 -7.07 28.50
N ASP A 307 -8.08 -6.97 27.16
CA ASP A 307 -8.77 -5.93 26.37
C ASP A 307 -10.17 -6.37 25.87
N GLU A 308 -10.53 -7.66 26.00
CA GLU A 308 -11.87 -8.18 25.66
C GLU A 308 -12.88 -8.07 26.83
N GLY A 309 -12.56 -7.30 27.87
CA GLY A 309 -13.30 -7.24 29.14
C GLY A 309 -14.25 -6.05 29.35
N GLU A 310 -14.40 -5.13 28.39
CA GLU A 310 -15.31 -3.97 28.50
C GLU A 310 -16.28 -3.86 27.31
N GLU A 311 -16.98 -4.93 26.95
CA GLU A 311 -18.32 -4.81 26.36
C GLU A 311 -19.37 -5.00 27.47
N GLU A 312 -19.71 -3.89 28.16
CA GLU A 312 -20.94 -3.83 28.94
C GLU A 312 -22.14 -3.89 27.99
N GLU A 313 -22.80 -5.05 27.97
CA GLU A 313 -24.16 -5.26 27.45
C GLU A 313 -25.22 -4.47 28.26
N PRO A 314 -26.43 -4.24 27.71
CA PRO A 314 -27.03 -2.92 27.41
C PRO A 314 -27.77 -2.19 28.55
#